data_AF-A0AAX4L204-F1
#
_entry.id   AF-A0AAX4L204-F1
#
_cell.length_a   1.000
_cell.length_b   1.000
_cell.length_c   1.000
_cell.angle_alpha   90.00
_cell.angle_beta   90.00
_cell.angle_gamma   90.00
#
_symmetry.space_group_name_H-M   'P 1'
#
loop_
_entity.id
_entity.type
_entity.pdbx_description
1 polymer ?
#
loop_
_entity_poly.entity_id
_entity_poly.type
_entity_poly.pdbx_seq_one_letter_code
_entity_poly.pdbx_strand_id
1 'polypeptide(L)'
;MRFCPKCGSLMRVKGSKMVCLKCGYTDSEVERVVLKESISHHNDKTIVADGEIIEGRVAVALCPRCGSTRAILLNKKKKLYKCFTCNLIYTID
;
A
#
# COMPACT_ATOMS: atom_id res chain seq x y z
N MET A 1 2.45 15.59 -8.93
CA MET A 1 1.24 16.02 -8.17
C MET A 1 1.75 16.64 -6.89
N ARG A 2 1.27 17.82 -6.51
CA ARG A 2 1.83 18.61 -5.39
C ARG A 2 0.81 18.78 -4.27
N PHE A 3 1.28 18.66 -3.03
CA PHE A 3 0.48 18.84 -1.82
C PHE A 3 0.75 20.21 -1.19
N CYS A 4 -0.27 20.78 -0.56
CA CYS A 4 -0.17 22.07 0.10
C CYS A 4 0.72 21.98 1.35
N PRO A 5 1.77 22.81 1.49
CA PRO A 5 2.66 22.78 2.66
C PRO A 5 1.98 23.22 3.96
N LYS A 6 0.85 23.94 3.87
CA LYS A 6 0.13 24.42 5.07
C LYS A 6 -0.85 23.40 5.64
N CYS A 7 -1.49 22.60 4.80
CA CYS A 7 -2.63 21.77 5.23
C CYS A 7 -2.66 20.35 4.64
N GLY A 8 -1.64 19.97 3.87
CA GLY A 8 -1.50 18.63 3.27
C GLY A 8 -2.52 18.30 2.17
N SER A 9 -3.39 19.23 1.79
CA SER A 9 -4.40 18.98 0.74
C SER A 9 -3.80 19.04 -0.66
N LEU A 10 -4.34 18.25 -1.59
CA LEU A 10 -3.92 18.27 -2.99
C LEU A 10 -4.12 19.66 -3.61
N MET A 11 -3.09 20.19 -4.27
CA MET A 11 -3.16 21.47 -4.98
C MET A 11 -3.65 21.27 -6.41
N ARG A 12 -4.42 22.24 -6.93
CA ARG A 12 -4.93 22.24 -8.30
C ARG A 12 -4.24 23.30 -9.15
N VAL A 13 -3.95 22.96 -10.40
CA VAL A 13 -3.49 23.93 -11.40
C VAL A 13 -4.64 24.89 -11.70
N LYS A 14 -4.39 26.19 -11.57
CA LYS A 14 -5.30 27.28 -11.98
C LYS A 14 -4.50 28.27 -12.83
N GLY A 15 -4.54 28.08 -14.14
CA GLY A 15 -3.74 28.87 -15.09
C GLY A 15 -2.25 28.63 -14.88
N SER A 16 -1.50 29.68 -14.55
CA SER A 16 -0.07 29.65 -14.30
C SER A 16 0.33 29.49 -12.82
N LYS A 17 -0.60 29.05 -11.96
CA LYS A 17 -0.34 28.86 -10.52
C LYS A 17 -0.99 27.60 -9.99
N MET A 18 -0.45 27.04 -8.91
CA MET A 18 -1.08 25.99 -8.13
C MET A 18 -1.84 26.61 -6.96
N VAL A 19 -3.07 26.17 -6.69
CA VAL A 19 -3.92 26.71 -5.63
C VAL A 19 -4.43 25.58 -4.74
N CYS A 20 -4.32 25.76 -3.43
CA CYS A 20 -4.96 24.90 -2.45
C CYS A 20 -6.41 25.34 -2.23
N LEU A 21 -7.38 24.47 -2.56
CA LEU A 21 -8.80 24.76 -2.34
C LEU A 21 -9.22 24.78 -0.87
N LYS A 22 -8.44 24.16 0.03
CA LYS A 22 -8.77 24.07 1.45
C LYS A 22 -8.35 25.31 2.26
N CYS A 23 -7.17 25.86 1.99
CA CYS A 23 -6.61 26.97 2.79
C CYS A 23 -6.23 28.21 1.97
N GLY A 24 -6.43 28.19 0.65
CA GLY A 24 -6.14 29.33 -0.22
C GLY A 24 -4.67 29.57 -0.54
N TYR A 25 -3.74 28.71 -0.07
CA TYR A 25 -2.32 28.82 -0.42
C TYR A 25 -2.13 28.77 -1.95
N THR A 26 -1.29 29.66 -2.48
CA THR A 26 -0.97 29.73 -3.90
C THR A 26 0.53 29.59 -4.10
N ASP A 27 0.90 28.87 -5.15
CA ASP A 27 2.29 28.65 -5.55
C ASP A 27 2.43 29.00 -7.04
N SER A 28 3.47 29.76 -7.39
CA SER A 28 3.73 30.20 -8.76
C SER A 28 4.38 29.12 -9.63
N GLU A 29 4.87 28.03 -9.03
CA GLU A 29 5.43 26.91 -9.78
C GLU A 29 4.32 25.98 -10.26
N VAL A 30 4.05 26.00 -11.57
CA VAL A 30 3.15 25.03 -12.20
C VAL A 30 3.92 23.76 -12.50
N GLU A 31 3.64 22.72 -11.73
CA GLU A 31 4.02 21.37 -12.10
C GLU A 31 3.24 20.98 -13.37
N ARG A 32 3.95 20.64 -14.47
CA ARG A 32 3.30 20.14 -15.70
C ARG A 32 2.73 18.75 -15.42
N VAL A 33 1.48 18.69 -14.95
CA VAL A 33 0.77 17.43 -14.74
C VAL A 33 0.29 16.93 -16.11
N VAL A 34 1.06 16.02 -16.72
CA VAL A 34 0.59 15.27 -17.88
C VAL A 34 -0.19 14.07 -17.35
N LEU A 35 -1.51 14.05 -17.58
CA LEU A 35 -2.31 12.84 -17.41
C LEU A 35 -1.86 11.85 -18.49
N LYS A 36 -1.04 10.89 -18.08
CA LYS A 36 -0.59 9.80 -18.95
C LYS A 36 -1.34 8.54 -18.53
N GLU A 37 -2.36 8.17 -19.29
CA GLU A 37 -3.00 6.86 -19.15
C GLU A 37 -2.21 5.86 -19.98
N SER A 38 -1.37 5.07 -19.31
CA SER A 38 -0.81 3.85 -19.89
C SER A 38 -1.26 2.69 -19.02
N ILE A 39 -2.33 2.01 -19.44
CA ILE A 39 -2.85 0.83 -18.76
C ILE A 39 -2.10 -0.38 -19.32
N SER A 40 -1.09 -0.85 -18.59
CA SER A 40 -0.48 -2.16 -18.83
C SER A 40 -0.78 -3.07 -17.63
N HIS A 41 -1.71 -4.01 -17.79
CA HIS A 41 -2.17 -4.92 -16.74
C HIS A 41 -1.18 -6.06 -16.39
N HIS A 42 0.07 -5.99 -16.88
CA HIS A 42 1.03 -7.10 -16.73
C HIS A 42 1.47 -7.34 -15.27
N ASN A 43 1.28 -6.36 -14.37
CA ASN A 43 1.77 -6.39 -12.98
C ASN A 43 0.69 -6.08 -11.92
N ASP A 44 -0.60 -6.11 -12.26
CA ASP A 44 -1.70 -5.92 -11.30
C ASP A 44 -1.90 -7.16 -10.42
N LYS A 45 -0.84 -7.58 -9.71
CA LYS A 45 -0.89 -8.65 -8.72
C LYS A 45 -1.20 -8.05 -7.36
N THR A 46 -2.47 -8.04 -6.98
CA THR A 46 -2.87 -7.80 -5.60
C THR A 46 -2.42 -8.99 -4.75
N ILE A 47 -1.48 -8.79 -3.85
CA ILE A 47 -1.07 -9.83 -2.89
C ILE A 47 -2.16 -9.92 -1.82
N VAL A 48 -2.95 -10.98 -1.87
CA VAL A 48 -3.93 -11.31 -0.84
C VAL A 48 -3.23 -12.17 0.21
N ALA A 49 -3.30 -11.77 1.48
CA ALA A 49 -2.70 -12.52 2.59
C ALA A 49 -3.69 -13.54 3.16
N ASP A 50 -4.14 -14.47 2.32
CA ASP A 50 -5.14 -15.51 2.59
C ASP A 50 -4.54 -16.81 3.15
N GLY A 51 -3.22 -16.87 3.34
CA GLY A 51 -2.50 -18.04 3.78
C GLY A 51 -1.98 -18.93 2.65
N GLU A 52 -2.01 -18.47 1.40
CA GLU A 52 -1.41 -19.20 0.27
C GLU A 52 0.08 -19.47 0.49
N ILE A 53 0.51 -20.70 0.17
CA ILE A 53 1.91 -21.13 0.25
C ILE A 53 2.61 -20.65 -1.03
N ILE A 54 3.69 -19.89 -0.87
CA ILE A 54 4.52 -19.40 -1.97
C ILE A 54 5.62 -20.41 -2.29
N GLU A 55 6.29 -20.92 -1.25
CA GLU A 55 7.45 -21.81 -1.40
C GLU A 55 7.63 -22.68 -0.16
N GLY A 56 7.61 -24.01 -0.34
CA GLY A 56 7.80 -24.95 0.76
C GLY A 56 6.77 -24.78 1.87
N ARG A 57 7.19 -24.24 3.02
CA ARG A 57 6.30 -23.89 4.15
C ARG A 57 6.07 -22.38 4.29
N VAL A 58 6.63 -21.55 3.42
CA VAL A 58 6.44 -20.10 3.45
C VAL A 58 5.10 -19.75 2.85
N ALA A 59 4.29 -19.01 3.58
CA ALA A 59 2.96 -18.57 3.20
C ALA A 59 2.79 -17.05 3.36
N VAL A 60 1.86 -16.48 2.59
CA VAL A 60 1.42 -15.09 2.73
C VAL A 60 0.27 -15.04 3.74
N ALA A 61 0.57 -14.74 5.00
CA ALA A 61 -0.45 -14.58 6.05
C ALA A 61 -0.13 -13.33 6.88
N LEU A 62 -1.08 -12.40 7.02
CA LEU A 62 -0.86 -11.15 7.74
C LEU A 62 -0.74 -11.41 9.25
N CYS A 63 0.39 -11.03 9.84
CA CYS A 63 0.59 -11.15 11.26
C CYS A 63 -0.21 -10.07 12.02
N PRO A 64 -1.12 -10.44 12.94
CA PRO A 64 -1.97 -9.48 13.64
C PRO A 64 -1.19 -8.56 14.62
N ARG A 65 0.05 -8.93 14.97
CA ARG A 65 0.88 -8.18 15.91
C ARG A 65 1.83 -7.18 15.26
N CYS A 66 2.44 -7.53 14.13
CA CYS A 66 3.51 -6.72 13.52
C CYS A 66 3.24 -6.35 12.05
N GLY A 67 2.15 -6.81 11.45
CA GLY A 67 1.80 -6.50 10.06
C GLY A 67 2.66 -7.18 9.00
N SER A 68 3.63 -8.02 9.38
CA SER A 68 4.41 -8.82 8.43
C SER A 68 3.51 -9.82 7.71
N THR A 69 3.63 -9.90 6.39
CA THR A 69 2.88 -10.83 5.52
C THR A 69 3.57 -12.17 5.33
N ARG A 70 4.87 -12.30 5.66
CA ARG A 70 5.58 -13.58 5.54
C ARG A 70 5.39 -14.41 6.81
N ALA A 71 4.86 -15.62 6.63
CA ALA A 71 4.69 -16.59 7.72
C ALA A 71 5.14 -17.99 7.31
N ILE A 72 5.45 -18.85 8.30
CA ILE A 72 5.69 -20.28 8.12
C ILE A 72 4.40 -21.02 8.46
N LEU A 73 3.87 -21.83 7.54
CA LEU A 73 2.77 -22.74 7.80
C LEU A 73 3.25 -23.90 8.69
N LEU A 74 2.72 -23.95 9.91
CA LEU A 74 3.00 -25.01 10.88
C LEU A 74 2.01 -26.17 10.73
N ASN A 75 0.73 -25.86 10.50
CA ASN A 75 -0.31 -26.87 10.34
C ASN A 75 -1.39 -26.39 9.36
N LYS A 76 -1.48 -27.06 8.20
CA LYS A 76 -2.46 -26.73 7.15
C LYS A 76 -3.90 -26.94 7.61
N LYS A 77 -4.21 -28.03 8.32
CA LYS A 77 -5.58 -28.35 8.77
C LYS A 77 -6.11 -27.33 9.77
N LYS A 78 -5.24 -26.82 10.65
CA LYS A 78 -5.60 -25.83 11.67
C LYS A 78 -5.38 -24.39 11.21
N LYS A 79 -4.99 -24.15 9.95
CA LYS A 79 -4.56 -22.84 9.44
C LYS A 79 -3.60 -22.13 10.42
N LEU A 80 -2.61 -22.87 10.92
CA LEU A 80 -1.69 -22.39 11.97
C LEU A 80 -0.39 -21.89 11.35
N TYR A 81 -0.05 -20.64 11.63
CA TYR A 81 1.10 -19.94 11.05
C TYR A 81 2.02 -19.40 12.14
N LYS A 82 3.30 -19.26 11.82
CA LYS A 82 4.31 -18.56 12.63
C LYS A 82 4.86 -17.37 11.85
N CYS A 83 4.76 -16.17 12.40
CA CYS A 83 5.32 -14.97 11.79
C CYS A 83 6.85 -15.07 11.66
N PHE A 84 7.41 -14.76 10.49
CA PHE A 84 8.86 -14.71 10.30
C PHE A 84 9.54 -13.59 11.10
N THR A 85 8.85 -12.48 11.32
CA THR A 85 9.43 -11.27 11.93
C THR A 85 9.37 -11.30 13.46
N CYS A 86 8.19 -11.56 14.04
CA CYS A 86 7.98 -11.46 15.48
C CYS A 86 7.75 -12.81 16.17
N ASN A 87 7.86 -13.93 15.46
CA ASN A 87 7.67 -15.31 15.94
C ASN A 87 6.29 -15.63 16.54
N LEU A 88 5.31 -14.72 16.46
CA LEU A 88 3.95 -14.98 16.91
C LEU A 88 3.37 -16.19 16.15
N ILE A 89 2.75 -17.11 16.90
CA ILE A 89 1.95 -18.20 16.35
C ILE A 89 0.48 -17.77 16.38
N TYR A 90 -0.20 -17.87 15.25
CA TYR A 90 -1.58 -17.42 15.09
C TYR A 90 -2.32 -18.26 14.06
N THR A 91 -3.64 -18.20 14.11
CA THR A 91 -4.53 -18.74 13.09
C THR A 91 -5.11 -17.61 12.25
N ILE A 92 -5.48 -17.93 11.02
CA ILE A 92 -6.29 -17.06 10.16
C ILE A 92 -7.62 -17.79 9.88
N ASP A 93 -8.71 -17.05 9.77
CA ASP A 93 -10.05 -17.61 9.57
C ASP A 93 -10.28 -18.17 8.15
#